data_AF-A0AA44U2C5-F1
#
_entry.id   AF-A0AA44U2C5-F1
#
_cell.length_a   1.000
_cell.length_b   1.000
_cell.length_c   1.000
_cell.angle_alpha   90.00
_cell.angle_beta   90.00
_cell.angle_gamma   90.00
#
_symmetry.space_group_name_H-M   'P 1'
#
loop_
_entity.id
_entity.type
_entity.pdbx_description
1 polymer ?
#
loop_
_entity_poly.entity_id
_entity_poly.type
_entity_poly.pdbx_seq_one_letter_code
_entity_poly.pdbx_strand_id
1 'polypeptide(L)'
;MLSRISPIGWAIMISMRSPRKPYQKIRRGPKPRCEEPVRSLTCYVPQSLIDPIDEMAWQLEISKSDLVGWSALCTLNVVRRDRGEDPIPIPEYLDKAVLTALYPDGLPFDEDTEEPGENAGQEELAMTG
;
A
#
# COMPACT_ATOMS: atom_id res chain seq x y z
N MET A 1 -30.50 -25.82 -70.50
CA MET A 1 -31.27 -24.57 -70.33
C MET A 1 -31.71 -24.46 -68.87
N LEU A 2 -31.46 -23.30 -68.23
CA LEU A 2 -32.04 -22.77 -66.98
C LEU A 2 -31.66 -23.52 -65.67
N SER A 3 -30.71 -23.03 -64.86
CA SER A 3 -30.76 -21.88 -63.92
C SER A 3 -31.53 -22.14 -62.61
N ARG A 4 -30.81 -22.05 -61.47
CA ARG A 4 -31.20 -21.55 -60.11
C ARG A 4 -29.99 -21.79 -59.18
N ILE A 5 -29.15 -20.82 -58.80
CA ILE A 5 -29.32 -19.77 -57.76
C ILE A 5 -29.90 -20.38 -56.47
N SER A 6 -29.36 -20.28 -55.24
CA SER A 6 -28.13 -19.79 -54.60
C SER A 6 -28.23 -20.27 -53.11
N PRO A 7 -27.58 -19.67 -52.09
CA PRO A 7 -26.63 -20.30 -51.18
C PRO A 7 -27.25 -20.51 -49.77
N ILE A 8 -26.40 -20.59 -48.73
CA ILE A 8 -26.70 -20.50 -47.28
C ILE A 8 -26.68 -21.86 -46.58
N GLY A 9 -25.77 -22.04 -45.61
CA GLY A 9 -25.83 -23.24 -44.78
C GLY A 9 -24.73 -23.54 -43.77
N TRP A 10 -24.16 -22.54 -43.10
CA TRP A 10 -23.56 -22.68 -41.76
C TRP A 10 -22.22 -23.45 -41.64
N ALA A 11 -21.13 -22.68 -41.73
CA ALA A 11 -19.90 -23.00 -41.03
C ALA A 11 -20.14 -22.81 -39.53
N ILE A 12 -20.22 -23.90 -38.77
CA ILE A 12 -20.20 -23.87 -37.31
C ILE A 12 -18.74 -23.66 -36.89
N MET A 13 -18.31 -22.40 -36.80
CA MET A 13 -17.14 -22.05 -35.98
C MET A 13 -17.57 -22.07 -34.52
N ILE A 14 -17.26 -23.14 -33.80
CA ILE A 14 -17.29 -23.15 -32.34
C ILE A 14 -16.15 -22.25 -31.89
N SER A 15 -16.47 -20.97 -31.69
CA SER A 15 -15.63 -20.03 -30.96
C SER A 15 -15.48 -20.57 -29.54
N MET A 16 -14.40 -21.28 -29.26
CA MET A 16 -13.98 -21.57 -27.88
C MET A 16 -13.46 -20.26 -27.27
N ARG A 17 -14.40 -19.33 -26.99
CA ARG A 17 -14.17 -18.30 -25.98
C ARG A 17 -13.98 -19.04 -24.68
N SER A 18 -12.72 -19.15 -24.26
CA SER A 18 -12.33 -19.47 -22.90
C SER A 18 -13.29 -18.75 -21.93
N PRO A 19 -13.87 -19.45 -20.95
CA PRO A 19 -14.78 -18.83 -20.00
C PRO A 19 -14.03 -17.70 -19.32
N ARG A 20 -14.40 -16.46 -19.67
CA ARG A 20 -13.94 -15.28 -18.95
C ARG A 20 -14.36 -15.52 -17.50
N LYS A 21 -13.37 -15.75 -16.62
CA LYS A 21 -13.59 -15.87 -15.18
C LYS A 21 -14.54 -14.75 -14.77
N PRO A 22 -15.58 -15.02 -13.96
CA PRO A 22 -16.46 -13.97 -13.51
C PRO A 22 -15.60 -12.89 -12.88
N TYR A 23 -15.76 -11.66 -13.38
CA TYR A 23 -15.10 -10.48 -12.84
C TYR A 23 -15.43 -10.43 -11.35
N GLN A 24 -14.51 -10.90 -10.51
CA GLN A 24 -14.66 -10.75 -9.07
C GLN A 24 -14.79 -9.26 -8.85
N LYS A 25 -15.92 -8.83 -8.27
CA LYS A 25 -16.10 -7.45 -7.87
C LYS A 25 -14.89 -7.11 -7.01
N ILE A 26 -14.01 -6.27 -7.54
CA ILE A 26 -12.87 -5.73 -6.81
C ILE A 26 -13.47 -5.14 -5.54
N ARG A 27 -13.25 -5.82 -4.41
CA ARG A 27 -13.65 -5.28 -3.11
C ARG A 27 -12.80 -4.04 -2.93
N ARG A 28 -13.39 -2.87 -3.20
CA ARG A 28 -12.72 -1.61 -2.95
C ARG A 28 -12.48 -1.58 -1.44
N GLY A 29 -11.22 -1.68 -1.05
CA GLY A 29 -10.82 -1.53 0.33
C GLY A 29 -11.26 -0.17 0.90
N PRO A 30 -11.07 0.05 2.20
CA PRO A 30 -11.38 1.33 2.83
C PRO A 30 -10.70 2.48 2.10
N LYS A 31 -11.32 3.67 2.13
CA LYS A 31 -10.75 4.88 1.51
C LYS A 31 -9.43 5.23 2.22
N PRO A 32 -8.37 5.63 1.50
CA PRO A 32 -7.13 6.10 2.13
C PRO A 32 -7.41 7.29 3.05
N ARG A 33 -6.67 7.36 4.17
CA ARG A 33 -6.91 8.27 5.30
C ARG A 33 -6.23 9.65 5.16
N CYS A 34 -5.86 10.05 3.95
CA CYS A 34 -5.11 11.29 3.70
C CYS A 34 -6.03 12.51 3.57
N GLU A 35 -5.71 13.59 4.31
CA GLU A 35 -6.41 14.88 4.24
C GLU A 35 -5.87 15.82 3.15
N GLU A 36 -4.65 15.58 2.69
CA GLU A 36 -4.00 16.36 1.64
C GLU A 36 -4.46 15.95 0.22
N PRO A 37 -4.28 16.82 -0.79
CA PRO A 37 -4.54 16.46 -2.18
C PRO A 37 -3.71 15.26 -2.64
N VAL A 38 -4.39 14.15 -2.97
CA VAL A 38 -3.75 12.91 -3.41
C VAL A 38 -3.63 12.87 -4.94
N ARG A 39 -2.46 12.42 -5.44
CA ARG A 39 -2.28 12.04 -6.85
C ARG A 39 -2.33 10.52 -6.99
N SER A 40 -3.08 10.02 -7.97
CA SER A 40 -3.11 8.59 -8.27
C SER A 40 -1.92 8.19 -9.12
N LEU A 41 -1.29 7.06 -8.74
CA LEU A 41 -0.33 6.36 -9.57
C LEU A 41 -0.99 5.08 -10.08
N THR A 42 -0.87 4.82 -11.39
CA THR A 42 -1.32 3.56 -11.99
C THR A 42 -0.11 2.73 -12.39
N CYS A 43 -0.07 1.48 -11.96
CA CYS A 43 0.95 0.52 -12.34
C CYS A 43 0.32 -0.80 -12.81
N TYR A 44 1.04 -1.53 -13.65
CA TYR A 44 0.65 -2.86 -14.09
C TYR A 44 1.40 -3.90 -13.24
N VAL A 45 0.65 -4.74 -12.53
CA VAL A 45 1.19 -5.79 -11.67
C VAL A 45 0.56 -7.12 -12.08
N PRO A 46 1.33 -8.22 -12.20
CA PRO A 46 0.77 -9.55 -12.42
C PRO A 46 -0.29 -9.92 -11.37
N GLN A 47 -1.36 -10.58 -11.80
CA GLN A 47 -2.46 -10.97 -10.91
C GLN A 47 -1.96 -11.81 -9.72
N SER A 48 -1.02 -12.73 -9.97
CA SER A 48 -0.42 -13.58 -8.93
C SER A 48 0.34 -12.81 -7.85
N LEU A 49 0.75 -11.57 -8.11
CA LEU A 49 1.43 -10.71 -7.15
C LEU A 49 0.45 -9.77 -6.44
N ILE A 50 -0.61 -9.32 -7.11
CA ILE A 50 -1.58 -8.42 -6.49
C ILE A 50 -2.57 -9.16 -5.58
N ASP A 51 -2.95 -10.40 -5.91
CA ASP A 51 -3.87 -11.22 -5.08
C ASP A 51 -3.42 -11.35 -3.61
N PRO A 52 -2.17 -11.73 -3.29
CA PRO A 52 -1.74 -11.81 -1.90
C PRO A 52 -1.66 -10.43 -1.20
N ILE A 53 -1.42 -9.35 -1.95
CA ILE A 53 -1.42 -7.98 -1.40
C ILE A 53 -2.86 -7.55 -1.06
N ASP A 54 -3.82 -7.85 -1.93
CA ASP A 54 -5.24 -7.58 -1.70
C ASP A 54 -5.74 -8.34 -0.47
N GLU A 55 -5.36 -9.61 -0.34
CA GLU A 55 -5.70 -10.45 0.82
C GLU A 55 -5.08 -9.90 2.11
N MET A 56 -3.79 -9.54 2.08
CA MET A 56 -3.11 -8.95 3.25
C MET A 56 -3.76 -7.63 3.68
N ALA A 57 -4.03 -6.72 2.74
CA ALA A 57 -4.70 -5.45 3.06
C ALA A 57 -6.10 -5.69 3.67
N TRP A 58 -6.82 -6.71 3.19
CA TRP A 58 -8.11 -7.10 3.75
C TRP A 58 -7.98 -7.64 5.17
N GLN A 59 -7.03 -8.55 5.43
CA GLN A 59 -6.78 -9.12 6.76
C GLN A 59 -6.35 -8.08 7.79
N LEU A 60 -5.55 -7.10 7.36
CA LEU A 60 -5.06 -6.00 8.19
C LEU A 60 -6.08 -4.85 8.34
N GLU A 61 -7.22 -4.93 7.66
CA GLU A 61 -8.26 -3.88 7.63
C GLU A 61 -7.75 -2.47 7.22
N ILE A 62 -6.68 -2.42 6.42
CA ILE A 62 -6.10 -1.18 5.89
C ILE A 62 -6.40 -1.01 4.40
N SER A 63 -6.31 0.23 3.90
CA SER A 63 -6.47 0.44 2.47
C SER A 63 -5.27 -0.15 1.73
N LYS A 64 -5.53 -0.81 0.60
CA LYS A 64 -4.44 -1.31 -0.27
C LYS A 64 -3.49 -0.20 -0.70
N SER A 65 -4.02 1.00 -0.94
CA SER A 65 -3.20 2.17 -1.27
C SER A 65 -2.26 2.55 -0.15
N ASP A 66 -2.70 2.48 1.11
CA ASP A 66 -1.86 2.80 2.26
C ASP A 66 -0.79 1.72 2.44
N LEU A 67 -1.16 0.44 2.39
CA LEU A 67 -0.20 -0.66 2.48
C LEU A 67 0.89 -0.56 1.39
N VAL A 68 0.48 -0.43 0.12
CA VAL A 68 1.42 -0.34 -1.01
C VAL A 68 2.23 0.95 -0.95
N GLY A 69 1.61 2.08 -0.60
CA GLY A 69 2.27 3.37 -0.49
C GLY A 69 3.35 3.38 0.60
N TRP A 70 3.02 2.87 1.78
CA TRP A 70 3.96 2.73 2.89
C TRP A 70 5.14 1.82 2.52
N SER A 71 4.87 0.61 2.00
CA SER A 71 5.93 -0.32 1.60
C SER A 71 6.83 0.25 0.50
N ALA A 72 6.27 0.98 -0.46
CA ALA A 72 7.03 1.64 -1.51
C ALA A 72 7.94 2.76 -0.95
N LEU A 73 7.43 3.59 -0.03
CA LEU A 73 8.22 4.62 0.64
C LEU A 73 9.36 4.01 1.47
N CYS A 74 9.10 2.97 2.26
CA CYS A 74 10.15 2.26 3.01
C CYS A 74 11.25 1.75 2.08
N THR A 75 10.87 1.11 0.97
CA THR A 75 11.82 0.57 -0.01
C THR A 75 12.63 1.68 -0.70
N LEU A 76 11.97 2.77 -1.10
CA LEU A 76 12.64 3.92 -1.71
C LEU A 76 13.64 4.56 -0.75
N ASN A 77 13.29 4.67 0.54
CA ASN A 77 14.17 5.24 1.54
C ASN A 77 15.42 4.40 1.82
N VAL A 78 15.35 3.07 1.67
CA VAL A 78 16.55 2.22 1.67
C VAL A 78 17.48 2.61 0.52
N VAL A 79 16.94 2.72 -0.70
CA VAL A 79 17.73 3.12 -1.88
C VAL A 79 18.31 4.53 -1.75
N ARG A 80 17.56 5.47 -1.18
CA ARG A 80 18.03 6.85 -0.92
C ARG A 80 19.20 6.87 0.06
N ARG A 81 19.09 6.12 1.15
CA ARG A 81 20.17 5.95 2.13
C ARG A 81 21.44 5.40 1.48
N ASP A 82 21.31 4.37 0.64
CA ASP A 82 22.46 3.76 -0.06
C ASP A 82 23.16 4.75 -1.01
N ARG A 83 22.46 5.81 -1.44
CA ARG A 83 22.99 6.89 -2.28
C ARG A 83 23.47 8.11 -1.48
N GLY A 84 23.37 8.09 -0.15
CA GLY A 84 23.66 9.25 0.70
C GLY A 84 22.64 10.39 0.54
N GLU A 85 21.41 10.07 0.11
CA GLU A 85 20.31 11.03 -0.01
C GLU A 85 19.45 11.03 1.26
N ASP A 86 18.88 12.19 1.60
CA ASP A 86 17.94 12.33 2.71
C ASP A 86 16.68 11.48 2.47
N PRO A 87 16.13 10.82 3.49
CA PRO A 87 14.90 10.04 3.37
C PRO A 87 13.69 10.92 3.07
N ILE A 88 12.73 10.37 2.32
CA ILE A 88 11.40 10.96 2.16
C ILE A 88 10.64 10.72 3.48
N PRO A 89 10.07 11.76 4.12
CA PRO A 89 9.31 11.58 5.35
C PRO A 89 8.09 10.70 5.10
N ILE A 90 7.84 9.75 6.01
CA ILE A 90 6.62 8.94 6.00
C ILE A 90 5.55 9.72 6.77
N PRO A 91 4.38 10.01 6.17
CA PRO A 91 3.32 10.70 6.87
C PRO A 91 2.86 9.91 8.10
N GLU A 92 2.68 10.59 9.23
CA GLU A 92 2.36 9.95 10.51
C GLU A 92 1.06 9.13 10.46
N TYR A 93 0.02 9.66 9.81
CA TYR A 93 -1.25 8.93 9.63
C TYR A 93 -1.04 7.58 8.94
N LEU A 94 -0.09 7.51 7.99
CA LEU A 94 0.20 6.34 7.18
C LEU A 94 1.04 5.36 7.99
N ASP A 95 2.07 5.86 8.66
CA ASP A 95 2.95 5.05 9.49
C ASP A 95 2.18 4.41 10.65
N LYS A 96 1.38 5.19 11.38
CA LYS A 96 0.52 4.72 12.48
C LYS A 96 -0.49 3.68 11.99
N ALA A 97 -1.19 3.96 10.88
CA ALA A 97 -2.19 3.04 10.36
C ALA A 97 -1.59 1.68 9.98
N VAL A 98 -0.39 1.65 9.38
CA VAL A 98 0.25 0.41 8.95
C VAL A 98 0.92 -0.31 10.13
N LEU A 99 1.64 0.40 11.00
CA LEU A 99 2.31 -0.21 12.15
C LEU A 99 1.32 -0.79 13.16
N THR A 100 0.24 -0.07 13.49
CA THR A 100 -0.81 -0.60 14.37
C THR A 100 -1.48 -1.85 13.78
N ALA A 101 -1.64 -1.91 12.45
CA ALA A 101 -2.23 -3.08 11.81
C ALA A 101 -1.27 -4.29 11.79
N LEU A 102 0.03 -4.05 11.53
CA LEU A 102 1.04 -5.11 11.48
C LEU A 102 1.43 -5.63 12.87
N TYR A 103 1.41 -4.75 13.87
CA TYR A 103 1.86 -5.04 15.23
C TYR A 103 0.79 -4.60 16.24
N PRO A 104 -0.37 -5.28 16.29
CA PRO A 104 -1.50 -4.88 17.12
C PRO A 104 -1.17 -4.93 18.62
N ASP A 105 -0.28 -5.83 19.04
CA ASP A 105 0.16 -5.97 20.43
C ASP A 105 1.34 -5.05 20.78
N GLY A 106 1.82 -4.24 19.83
CA GLY A 106 3.05 -3.45 19.97
C GLY A 106 2.88 -2.06 20.60
N LEU A 107 1.72 -1.72 21.19
CA LEU A 107 1.38 -0.33 21.51
C LEU A 107 0.86 -0.10 22.94
N PRO A 108 1.19 1.07 23.53
CA PRO A 108 1.08 2.38 22.90
C PRO A 108 2.38 3.00 22.34
N PHE A 109 2.35 3.48 21.09
CA PHE A 109 3.21 4.57 20.65
C PHE A 109 2.52 5.82 21.19
N ASP A 110 2.78 6.13 22.47
CA ASP A 110 2.28 7.34 23.09
C ASP A 110 2.85 8.56 22.35
N GLU A 111 1.96 9.48 21.97
CA GLU A 111 2.24 10.78 21.33
C GLU A 111 2.94 11.78 22.29
N ASP A 112 3.33 11.37 23.50
CA ASP A 112 3.87 12.28 24.54
C ASP A 112 5.13 11.72 25.22
N THR A 113 6.19 11.44 24.46
CA THR A 113 7.54 11.49 25.05
C THR A 113 8.13 12.86 24.78
N GLU A 114 7.71 13.85 25.59
CA GLU A 114 8.54 15.03 25.81
C GLU A 114 9.96 14.54 26.10
N GLU A 115 10.93 15.08 25.35
CA GLU A 115 12.34 14.83 25.56
C GLU A 115 12.68 14.86 27.06
N PRO A 116 13.43 13.89 27.61
CA PRO A 116 13.98 14.05 28.94
C PRO A 116 14.98 15.20 28.85
N GLY A 117 14.55 16.39 29.26
CA GLY A 117 15.37 17.58 29.33
C GLY A 117 16.71 17.25 29.98
N GLU A 118 17.77 17.57 29.26
CA GLU A 118 19.15 17.54 29.71
C GLU A 118 19.27 18.33 31.02
N ASN A 119 19.18 17.65 32.16
CA ASN A 119 19.77 18.09 33.42
C ASN A 119 20.40 16.88 34.10
N ALA A 120 21.36 16.28 33.38
CA ALA A 120 22.44 15.54 34.00
C ALA A 120 23.20 16.51 34.92
N GLY A 121 23.44 16.09 36.15
CA GLY A 121 23.88 16.95 37.23
C GLY A 121 25.17 17.73 36.97
N GLN A 122 25.18 18.95 37.46
CA GLN A 122 26.38 19.58 38.02
C GLN A 122 26.17 19.72 39.53
N GLU A 123 26.71 18.75 40.28
CA GLU A 123 27.23 19.05 41.61
C GLU A 123 28.43 19.99 41.42
N GLU A 124 28.30 21.25 41.84
CA GLU A 124 29.46 22.11 42.08
C GLU A 124 29.59 22.32 43.60
N LEU A 125 30.52 21.57 44.18
CA LEU A 125 31.03 21.79 45.53
C LEU A 125 31.97 23.00 45.55
N ALA A 126 31.93 23.67 46.69
CA ALA A 126 32.86 24.68 47.23
C ALA A 126 32.57 26.14 46.89
N MET A 127 31.91 26.84 47.81
CA MET A 127 32.33 28.17 48.29
C MET A 127 31.63 28.52 49.62
N THR A 128 32.28 28.26 50.74
CA THR A 128 32.18 29.16 51.92
C THR A 128 33.55 29.24 52.56
N GLY A 129 34.13 30.44 52.53
CA GLY A 129 35.28 30.83 53.35
C GLY A 129 34.90 31.13 54.79
#